data_AF-A0A933R836-F1
#
_entry.id   AF-A0A933R836-F1
#
_cell.length_a   1.000
_cell.length_b   1.000
_cell.length_c   1.000
_cell.angle_alpha   90.00
_cell.angle_beta   90.00
_cell.angle_gamma   90.00
#
_symmetry.space_group_name_H-M   'P 1'
#
loop_
_entity.id
_entity.type
_entity.pdbx_description
1 polymer ?
#
loop_
_entity_poly.entity_id
_entity_poly.type
_entity_poly.pdbx_seq_one_letter_code
_entity_poly.pdbx_strand_id
1 'polypeptide(L)'
;MAATTITVKKIDGKAAGDIELAADMFGIQPNVPVMHQVVTAQLAARRAGTQSTKTRAEVSGGGKKPFKQKGTGNARQGSTRAPHFSGGGVALGPKPRKYDQRTPKKMINLALRSALSDRAAEGKVVVVDDWGFDAPKTKSAKAALASLG
;
A
#
# COMPACT_ATOMS: atom_id res chain seq x y z
N MET A 1 4.03 -15.45 29.19
CA MET A 1 3.21 -14.49 28.41
C MET A 1 1.77 -14.81 28.76
N ALA A 2 1.03 -13.86 29.33
CA ALA A 2 -0.32 -14.11 29.80
C ALA A 2 -1.26 -14.34 28.60
N ALA A 3 -2.03 -15.42 28.63
CA ALA A 3 -3.08 -15.62 27.66
C ALA A 3 -4.21 -14.61 27.94
N THR A 4 -4.68 -13.94 26.89
CA THR A 4 -5.76 -12.97 27.00
C THR A 4 -7.07 -13.67 26.70
N THR A 5 -7.96 -13.74 27.69
CA THR A 5 -9.31 -14.28 27.51
C THR A 5 -10.21 -13.20 26.91
N ILE A 6 -10.86 -13.48 25.79
CA ILE A 6 -11.84 -12.59 25.16
C ILE A 6 -13.20 -13.26 25.13
N THR A 7 -14.24 -12.51 25.47
CA THR A 7 -15.63 -12.96 25.34
C THR A 7 -16.05 -13.01 23.89
N VAL A 8 -16.50 -14.19 23.46
CA VAL A 8 -17.11 -14.44 22.17
C VAL A 8 -18.52 -13.84 22.17
N LYS A 9 -18.85 -13.05 21.16
CA LYS A 9 -20.18 -12.45 20.98
C LYS A 9 -20.94 -13.15 19.85
N LYS A 10 -22.27 -13.22 19.96
CA LYS A 10 -23.17 -13.49 18.83
C LYS A 10 -23.37 -12.22 18.01
N ILE A 11 -23.90 -12.35 16.79
CA ILE A 11 -24.29 -11.21 15.93
C ILE A 11 -25.14 -10.16 16.69
N ASP A 12 -25.98 -10.59 17.62
CA ASP A 12 -26.84 -9.71 18.42
C ASP A 12 -26.11 -8.98 19.56
N GLY A 13 -24.79 -9.16 19.71
CA GLY A 13 -23.97 -8.58 20.78
C GLY A 13 -24.02 -9.35 22.11
N LYS A 14 -24.80 -10.43 22.20
CA LYS A 14 -24.88 -11.29 23.39
C LYS A 14 -23.62 -12.15 23.55
N ALA A 15 -23.18 -12.38 24.78
CA ALA A 15 -22.08 -13.30 25.06
C ALA A 15 -22.46 -14.74 24.68
N ALA A 16 -21.56 -15.43 24.00
CA ALA A 16 -21.69 -16.84 23.57
C ALA A 16 -20.73 -17.77 24.32
N GLY A 17 -19.76 -17.22 25.06
CA GLY A 17 -18.72 -17.93 25.79
C GLY A 17 -17.44 -17.11 25.84
N ASP A 18 -16.37 -17.69 26.40
CA ASP A 18 -15.05 -17.08 26.44
C ASP A 18 -14.05 -17.96 25.66
N ILE A 19 -13.10 -17.31 24.98
CA ILE A 19 -12.00 -17.99 24.30
C ILE A 19 -10.66 -17.44 24.75
N GLU A 20 -9.70 -18.35 24.91
CA GLU A 20 -8.32 -18.02 25.26
C GLU A 20 -7.52 -17.73 23.98
N LEU A 21 -6.97 -16.53 23.85
CA LEU A 21 -6.12 -16.18 22.71
C LEU A 21 -4.69 -16.70 22.90
N ALA A 22 -4.15 -17.27 21.82
CA ALA A 22 -2.79 -17.79 21.80
C ALA A 22 -1.76 -16.65 22.03
N ALA A 23 -0.96 -16.80 23.10
CA ALA A 23 -0.01 -15.77 23.53
C ALA A 23 1.13 -15.51 22.53
N ASP A 24 1.44 -16.47 21.65
CA ASP A 24 2.44 -16.33 20.59
C ASP A 24 2.00 -15.41 19.43
N MET A 25 0.68 -15.18 19.30
CA MET A 25 0.07 -14.35 18.26
C MET A 25 -0.45 -13.01 18.79
N PHE A 26 -1.05 -13.03 19.99
CA PHE A 26 -1.75 -11.86 20.57
C PHE A 26 -1.08 -11.29 21.83
N GLY A 27 -0.04 -11.95 22.35
CA GLY A 27 0.65 -11.57 23.58
C GLY A 27 2.11 -11.16 23.40
N ILE A 28 2.53 -10.85 22.17
CA ILE A 28 3.91 -10.43 21.89
C ILE A 28 4.09 -8.92 22.08
N GLN A 29 5.29 -8.49 22.47
CA GLN A 29 5.62 -7.07 22.48
C GLN A 29 5.67 -6.55 21.03
N PRO A 30 4.85 -5.54 20.65
CA PRO A 30 4.79 -5.07 19.28
C PRO A 30 6.13 -4.51 18.77
N ASN A 31 6.58 -4.97 17.61
CA ASN A 31 7.77 -4.44 16.94
C ASN A 31 7.38 -3.37 15.90
N VAL A 32 7.31 -2.12 16.37
CA VAL A 32 6.91 -0.96 15.57
C VAL A 32 7.78 -0.75 14.32
N PRO A 33 9.13 -0.85 14.36
CA PRO A 33 9.97 -0.72 13.16
C PRO A 33 9.63 -1.74 12.07
N VAL A 34 9.44 -3.01 12.42
CA VAL A 34 9.11 -4.07 11.45
C VAL A 34 7.70 -3.87 10.89
N MET A 35 6.74 -3.45 11.73
CA MET A 35 5.41 -3.07 11.26
C MET A 35 5.47 -1.93 10.23
N HIS A 36 6.21 -0.86 10.51
CA HIS A 36 6.36 0.27 9.60
C HIS A 36 6.99 -0.15 8.26
N GLN A 37 8.03 -0.99 8.29
CA GLN A 37 8.68 -1.49 7.07
C GLN A 37 7.71 -2.32 6.20
N VAL A 38 6.94 -3.22 6.82
CA VAL A 38 5.96 -4.05 6.10
C VAL A 38 4.82 -3.20 5.53
N VAL A 39 4.29 -2.23 6.29
CA VAL A 39 3.25 -1.30 5.80
C VAL A 39 3.78 -0.46 4.64
N THR A 40 4.98 0.09 4.76
CA THR A 40 5.63 0.86 3.68
C THR A 40 5.77 0.02 2.41
N ALA A 41 6.22 -1.23 2.53
CA ALA A 41 6.34 -2.14 1.40
C ALA A 41 4.97 -2.48 0.78
N GLN A 42 3.93 -2.69 1.59
CA GLN A 42 2.57 -2.94 1.10
C GLN A 42 2.01 -1.74 0.35
N LEU A 43 2.19 -0.52 0.88
CA LEU A 43 1.78 0.71 0.21
C LEU A 43 2.54 0.94 -1.09
N ALA A 44 3.84 0.64 -1.12
CA ALA A 44 4.64 0.73 -2.33
C ALA A 44 4.15 -0.25 -3.41
N ALA A 45 3.81 -1.49 -3.03
CA ALA A 45 3.31 -2.51 -3.95
C ALA A 45 1.91 -2.19 -4.54
N ARG A 46 1.08 -1.40 -3.84
CA ARG A 46 -0.22 -0.93 -4.36
C ARG A 46 -0.08 0.09 -5.50
N ARG A 47 1.13 0.64 -5.74
CA ARG A 47 1.35 1.64 -6.79
C ARG A 47 1.41 0.98 -8.16
N ALA A 48 0.54 1.40 -9.08
CA ALA A 48 0.50 0.86 -10.45
C ALA A 48 1.77 1.16 -11.27
N GLY A 49 2.42 2.30 -11.02
CA GLY A 49 3.69 2.64 -11.64
C GLY A 49 3.66 2.92 -13.14
N THR A 50 2.53 3.39 -13.66
CA THR A 50 2.26 3.64 -15.09
C THR A 50 2.72 5.00 -15.60
N GLN A 51 3.32 5.83 -14.74
CA GLN A 51 3.82 7.15 -15.14
C GLN A 51 4.88 7.03 -16.25
N SER A 52 4.73 7.82 -17.32
CA SER A 52 5.66 7.82 -18.44
C SER A 52 5.69 9.18 -19.13
N THR A 53 6.89 9.74 -19.30
CA THR A 53 7.13 10.91 -20.16
C THR A 53 7.85 10.50 -21.44
N LYS A 54 7.65 11.26 -22.53
CA LYS A 54 8.39 11.07 -23.78
C LYS A 54 9.81 11.65 -23.64
N THR A 55 10.81 10.80 -23.86
CA THR A 55 12.20 11.19 -24.06
C THR A 55 12.39 11.81 -25.44
N ARG A 56 13.51 12.49 -25.66
CA ARG A 56 13.84 13.09 -26.97
C ARG A 56 13.83 12.11 -28.15
N ALA A 57 14.02 10.81 -27.87
CA ALA A 57 13.96 9.75 -28.88
C ALA A 57 12.51 9.40 -29.26
N GLU A 58 11.58 9.48 -28.32
CA GLU A 58 10.16 9.11 -28.48
C GLU A 58 9.27 10.27 -28.98
N VAL A 59 9.73 11.51 -28.86
CA VAL A 59 9.03 12.69 -29.41
C VAL A 59 9.11 12.68 -30.94
N SER A 60 8.00 12.92 -31.63
CA SER A 60 7.92 13.03 -33.09
C SER A 60 8.55 14.33 -33.64
N GLY A 61 8.97 14.36 -34.91
CA GLY A 61 9.54 15.57 -35.56
C GLY A 61 11.07 15.56 -35.65
N GLY A 62 11.79 16.69 -35.77
CA GLY A 62 13.27 16.71 -35.67
C GLY A 62 14.05 15.82 -36.68
N GLY A 63 15.15 15.20 -36.24
CA GLY A 63 16.06 14.37 -37.07
C GLY A 63 17.01 15.17 -37.96
N LYS A 64 16.51 16.19 -38.66
CA LYS A 64 17.35 17.16 -39.37
C LYS A 64 17.93 18.18 -38.41
N LYS A 65 19.20 18.52 -38.61
CA LYS A 65 19.86 19.61 -37.88
C LYS A 65 19.15 20.94 -38.19
N PRO A 66 18.73 21.73 -37.18
CA PRO A 66 17.96 22.94 -37.42
C PRO A 66 18.68 23.99 -38.30
N PHE A 67 19.99 24.13 -38.10
CA PHE A 67 20.84 25.02 -38.88
C PHE A 67 22.32 24.56 -38.87
N LYS A 68 23.15 25.13 -39.75
CA LYS A 68 24.58 24.81 -39.88
C LYS A 68 25.34 25.05 -38.56
N GLN A 69 26.44 24.31 -38.34
CA GLN A 69 27.19 24.33 -37.06
C GLN A 69 27.81 25.70 -36.72
N LYS A 70 28.12 26.51 -37.73
CA LYS A 70 28.81 27.81 -37.63
C LYS A 70 28.23 28.79 -38.66
N GLY A 71 28.40 30.09 -38.41
CA GLY A 71 28.04 31.15 -39.36
C GLY A 71 26.55 31.53 -39.38
N THR A 72 25.83 31.33 -38.27
CA THR A 72 24.39 31.65 -38.11
C THR A 72 24.09 32.61 -36.97
N GLY A 73 25.05 32.97 -36.12
CA GLY A 73 24.84 33.77 -34.91
C GLY A 73 24.09 33.05 -33.77
N ASN A 74 23.31 32.01 -34.08
CA ASN A 74 22.56 31.22 -33.10
C ASN A 74 23.45 30.27 -32.27
N ALA A 75 23.00 29.95 -31.04
CA ALA A 75 23.57 28.89 -30.21
C ALA A 75 23.57 27.54 -30.92
N ARG A 76 24.56 26.67 -30.71
CA ARG A 76 24.66 25.40 -31.45
C ARG A 76 23.52 24.44 -31.13
N GLN A 77 22.91 23.87 -32.16
CA GLN A 77 21.78 22.93 -32.01
C GLN A 77 21.98 21.65 -32.81
N GLY A 78 21.67 20.52 -32.17
CA GLY A 78 21.69 19.20 -32.80
C GLY A 78 20.32 18.75 -33.29
N SER A 79 19.24 19.11 -32.58
CA SER A 79 17.87 18.70 -32.90
C SER A 79 16.87 19.63 -32.21
N THR A 80 15.71 19.84 -32.83
CA THR A 80 14.57 20.54 -32.19
C THR A 80 13.93 19.71 -31.08
N ARG A 81 14.21 18.40 -30.96
CA ARG A 81 13.68 17.53 -29.90
C ARG A 81 14.44 17.62 -28.57
N ALA A 82 15.46 18.49 -28.48
CA ALA A 82 16.26 18.59 -27.27
C ALA A 82 15.45 19.20 -26.10
N PRO A 83 15.76 18.86 -24.84
CA PRO A 83 14.90 19.21 -23.69
C PRO A 83 14.71 20.70 -23.42
N HIS A 84 15.67 21.53 -23.85
CA HIS A 84 15.59 22.99 -23.69
C HIS A 84 14.66 23.66 -24.72
N PHE A 85 14.22 22.94 -25.76
CA PHE A 85 13.24 23.44 -26.71
C PHE A 85 11.81 23.20 -26.23
N SER A 86 10.91 24.12 -26.59
CA SER A 86 9.47 23.89 -26.48
C SER A 86 9.05 22.72 -27.38
N GLY A 87 8.23 21.82 -26.85
CA GLY A 87 7.86 20.58 -27.54
C GLY A 87 8.99 19.54 -27.63
N GLY A 88 10.16 19.80 -27.02
CA GLY A 88 11.24 18.84 -26.88
C GLY A 88 10.91 17.70 -25.91
N GLY A 89 11.75 16.67 -25.88
CA GLY A 89 11.58 15.55 -24.95
C GLY A 89 12.01 15.89 -23.52
N VAL A 90 11.39 15.24 -22.53
CA VAL A 90 11.69 15.45 -21.11
C VAL A 90 12.97 14.69 -20.73
N ALA A 91 13.94 15.39 -20.15
CA ALA A 91 15.16 14.78 -19.60
C ALA A 91 14.89 14.22 -18.21
N LEU A 92 15.31 12.97 -17.95
CA LEU A 92 15.17 12.30 -16.65
C LEU A 92 13.74 12.31 -16.10
N GLY A 93 12.76 12.37 -17.00
CA GLY A 93 11.35 12.29 -16.63
C GLY A 93 10.96 10.89 -16.15
N PRO A 94 9.83 10.77 -15.45
CA PRO A 94 9.39 9.50 -14.91
C PRO A 94 9.14 8.47 -16.02
N LYS A 95 9.56 7.24 -15.75
CA LYS A 95 9.30 6.06 -16.60
C LYS A 95 8.57 4.98 -15.82
N PRO A 96 7.84 4.09 -16.51
CA PRO A 96 7.13 3.00 -15.85
C PRO A 96 8.12 2.14 -15.07
N ARG A 97 7.78 1.86 -13.82
CA ARG A 97 8.61 1.02 -12.94
C ARG A 97 7.75 0.33 -11.91
N LYS A 98 8.24 -0.82 -11.44
CA LYS A 98 7.70 -1.48 -10.25
C LYS A 98 8.23 -0.79 -9.00
N TYR A 99 7.36 -0.64 -8.01
CA TYR A 99 7.67 -0.04 -6.70
C TYR A 99 7.82 -1.10 -5.61
N ASP A 100 7.65 -2.37 -5.95
CA ASP A 100 7.64 -3.49 -5.02
C ASP A 100 8.96 -3.57 -4.24
N GLN A 101 8.83 -3.75 -2.93
CA GLN A 101 9.94 -3.98 -2.01
C GLN A 101 9.80 -5.38 -1.42
N ARG A 102 10.81 -6.22 -1.58
CA ARG A 102 10.76 -7.60 -1.06
C ARG A 102 10.89 -7.60 0.45
N THR A 103 9.88 -8.11 1.14
CA THR A 103 9.89 -8.35 2.59
C THR A 103 10.03 -9.86 2.89
N PRO A 104 10.96 -10.26 3.77
CA PRO A 104 11.08 -11.64 4.22
C PRO A 104 9.81 -12.15 4.92
N LYS A 105 9.44 -13.43 4.70
CA LYS A 105 8.23 -14.04 5.29
C LYS A 105 8.18 -13.92 6.82
N LYS A 106 9.32 -14.10 7.50
CA LYS A 106 9.42 -13.96 8.96
C LYS A 106 9.09 -12.54 9.44
N MET A 107 9.46 -11.51 8.67
CA MET A 107 9.12 -10.12 9.01
C MET A 107 7.63 -9.84 8.85
N ILE A 108 7.00 -10.39 7.81
CA ILE A 108 5.55 -10.27 7.60
C ILE A 108 4.79 -10.91 8.77
N ASN A 109 5.18 -12.12 9.16
CA ASN A 109 4.57 -12.81 10.29
C ASN A 109 4.76 -12.04 11.61
N LEU A 110 5.96 -11.50 11.86
CA LEU A 110 6.23 -10.70 13.05
C LEU A 110 5.39 -9.41 13.08
N ALA A 111 5.28 -8.71 11.93
CA ALA A 111 4.46 -7.51 11.81
C ALA A 111 2.97 -7.79 12.07
N LEU A 112 2.44 -8.90 11.53
CA LEU A 112 1.06 -9.32 11.75
C LEU A 112 0.79 -9.62 13.23
N ARG A 113 1.66 -10.41 13.87
CA ARG A 113 1.55 -10.71 15.31
C ARG A 113 1.64 -9.45 16.16
N SER A 114 2.52 -8.52 15.80
CA SER A 114 2.69 -7.25 16.50
C SER A 114 1.42 -6.39 16.40
N ALA A 115 0.82 -6.32 15.21
CA ALA A 115 -0.43 -5.59 14.99
C ALA A 115 -1.63 -6.22 15.73
N LEU A 116 -1.72 -7.55 15.74
CA LEU A 116 -2.78 -8.26 16.47
C LEU A 116 -2.62 -8.12 17.98
N SER A 117 -1.39 -8.21 18.49
CA SER A 117 -1.11 -8.02 19.92
C SER A 117 -1.42 -6.60 20.39
N ASP A 118 -1.06 -5.58 19.60
CA ASP A 118 -1.41 -4.18 19.87
C ASP A 118 -2.94 -3.98 19.94
N ARG A 119 -3.68 -4.49 18.95
CA ARG A 119 -5.16 -4.41 18.95
C ARG A 119 -5.83 -5.19 20.07
N ALA A 120 -5.27 -6.35 20.44
CA ALA A 120 -5.77 -7.14 21.56
C ALA A 120 -5.53 -6.42 22.90
N ALA A 121 -4.35 -5.81 23.08
CA ALA A 121 -4.03 -5.01 24.27
C ALA A 121 -4.94 -3.77 24.41
N GLU A 122 -5.35 -3.16 23.28
CA GLU A 122 -6.34 -2.07 23.26
C GLU A 122 -7.80 -2.53 23.48
N GLY A 123 -8.07 -3.83 23.57
CA GLY A 123 -9.43 -4.37 23.67
C GLY A 123 -10.28 -4.18 22.41
N LYS A 124 -9.65 -3.93 21.25
CA LYS A 124 -10.32 -3.67 19.95
C LYS A 124 -10.51 -4.93 19.10
N VAL A 125 -10.28 -6.11 19.69
CA VAL A 125 -10.49 -7.41 19.04
C VAL A 125 -11.81 -7.99 19.54
N VAL A 126 -12.73 -8.25 18.62
CA VAL A 126 -14.02 -8.89 18.90
C VAL A 126 -14.05 -10.24 18.19
N VAL A 127 -14.36 -11.30 18.93
CA VAL A 127 -14.54 -12.65 18.37
C VAL A 127 -16.04 -12.89 18.22
N VAL A 128 -16.46 -13.30 17.03
CA VAL A 128 -17.86 -13.60 16.71
C VAL A 128 -17.99 -15.09 16.41
N ASP A 129 -18.96 -15.74 17.04
CA ASP A 129 -19.20 -17.19 16.94
C ASP A 129 -19.62 -17.62 15.52
N ASP A 130 -20.64 -16.95 14.98
CA ASP A 130 -21.13 -17.16 13.61
C ASP A 130 -21.48 -15.82 12.94
N TRP A 131 -21.23 -15.73 11.64
CA TRP A 131 -21.46 -14.54 10.82
C TRP A 131 -22.31 -14.86 9.59
N GLY A 132 -23.58 -15.21 9.83
CA GLY A 132 -24.57 -15.54 8.81
C GLY A 132 -25.70 -14.51 8.69
N PHE A 133 -26.13 -14.22 7.47
CA PHE A 133 -27.37 -13.49 7.19
C PHE A 133 -28.20 -14.27 6.16
N ASP A 134 -29.51 -14.44 6.41
CA ASP A 134 -30.41 -15.15 5.48
C ASP A 134 -30.49 -14.51 4.09
N ALA A 135 -30.27 -13.19 4.01
CA ALA A 135 -30.23 -12.46 2.75
C ALA A 135 -29.14 -11.38 2.79
N PRO A 136 -28.49 -11.05 1.66
CA PRO A 136 -27.44 -10.03 1.58
C PRO A 136 -28.05 -8.61 1.72
N LYS A 137 -28.42 -8.25 2.94
CA LYS A 137 -29.06 -6.97 3.29
C LYS A 137 -28.12 -6.09 4.12
N THR A 138 -27.74 -4.94 3.56
CA THR A 138 -26.84 -3.97 4.21
C THR A 138 -27.39 -3.44 5.54
N LYS A 139 -28.72 -3.31 5.67
CA LYS A 139 -29.39 -2.89 6.91
C LYS A 139 -29.10 -3.86 8.06
N SER A 140 -29.16 -5.16 7.81
CA SER A 140 -28.89 -6.20 8.82
C SER A 140 -27.42 -6.18 9.23
N ALA A 141 -26.50 -6.03 8.29
CA ALA A 141 -25.07 -5.91 8.57
C ALA A 141 -24.74 -4.67 9.42
N LYS A 142 -25.36 -3.51 9.11
CA LYS A 142 -25.18 -2.29 9.90
C LYS A 142 -25.67 -2.45 11.34
N ALA A 143 -26.80 -3.12 11.54
CA ALA A 143 -27.33 -3.39 12.87
C ALA A 143 -26.39 -4.32 13.67
N ALA A 144 -25.91 -5.41 13.06
CA ALA A 144 -24.95 -6.33 13.68
C ALA A 144 -23.65 -5.62 14.09
N LEU A 145 -23.08 -4.76 13.23
CA LEU A 145 -21.88 -4.00 13.55
C LEU A 145 -22.10 -3.04 14.73
N ALA A 146 -23.24 -2.34 14.77
CA ALA A 146 -23.58 -1.45 15.88
C ALA A 146 -23.73 -2.20 17.21
N SER A 147 -24.21 -3.45 17.19
CA SER A 147 -24.34 -4.29 18.38
C SER A 147 -23.01 -4.85 18.89
N LEU A 148 -22.00 -5.00 18.02
CA LEU A 148 -20.71 -5.58 18.38
C LEU A 148 -19.72 -4.58 19.00
N GLY A 149 -19.90 -3.28 18.70
CA GLY A 149 -19.06 -2.18 19.18
C GLY A 149 -18.26 -1.53 18.06
#